data_AF-A0A6P1C9I6-F1
#
_entry.id   AF-A0A6P1C9I6-F1
#
_cell.length_a   1.000
_cell.length_b   1.000
_cell.length_c   1.000
_cell.angle_alpha   90.00
_cell.angle_beta   90.00
_cell.angle_gamma   90.00
#
_symmetry.space_group_name_H-M   'P 1'
#
loop_
_entity.id
_entity.type
_entity.pdbx_description
1 polymer ?
#
loop_
_entity_poly.entity_id
_entity_poly.type
_entity_poly.pdbx_seq_one_letter_code
_entity_poly.pdbx_strand_id
1 'polypeptide(L)' 'MMSKSNFSEEFKRDAVRQITERGYPVAEVSQRLGVSQHSLYEWKKKFAA' A
#
# COMPACT_ATOMS: atom_id res chain seq x y z
N MET A 1 -7.56 6.07 20.67
CA MET A 1 -8.45 5.41 19.70
C MET A 1 -7.82 5.56 18.34
N MET A 2 -7.14 4.51 17.84
CA MET A 2 -6.55 4.60 16.51
C MET A 2 -7.69 4.34 15.52
N SER A 3 -8.23 5.40 14.92
CA SER A 3 -9.14 5.29 13.79
C SER A 3 -8.46 4.43 12.76
N LYS A 4 -8.91 3.17 12.61
CA LYS A 4 -8.50 2.31 11.51
C LYS A 4 -8.95 3.02 10.25
N SER A 5 -8.06 3.81 9.65
CA SER A 5 -8.25 4.38 8.32
C SER A 5 -8.44 3.21 7.38
N ASN A 6 -9.68 2.83 7.16
CA ASN A 6 -10.04 1.69 6.35
C ASN A 6 -9.94 2.13 4.89
N PHE A 7 -8.71 2.10 4.36
CA PHE A 7 -8.52 2.22 2.92
C PHE A 7 -9.30 1.08 2.23
N SER A 8 -10.03 1.44 1.17
CA SER A 8 -10.78 0.48 0.35
C SER A 8 -9.85 -0.60 -0.22
N GLU A 9 -10.36 -1.81 -0.43
CA GLU A 9 -9.53 -2.89 -0.99
C GLU A 9 -8.98 -2.56 -2.38
N GLU A 10 -9.74 -1.84 -3.19
CA GLU A 10 -9.29 -1.33 -4.49
C GLU A 10 -8.08 -0.41 -4.36
N PHE A 11 -8.11 0.52 -3.40
CA PHE A 11 -7.00 1.41 -3.12
C PHE A 11 -5.74 0.63 -2.69
N LYS A 12 -5.92 -0.36 -1.81
CA LYS A 12 -4.81 -1.20 -1.35
C LYS A 12 -4.20 -2.02 -2.50
N ARG A 13 -5.03 -2.57 -3.38
CA ARG A 13 -4.57 -3.31 -4.57
C ARG A 13 -3.83 -2.40 -5.53
N ASP A 14 -4.33 -1.20 -5.80
CA ASP A 14 -3.64 -0.25 -6.68
C ASP A 14 -2.26 0.14 -6.12
N ALA A 15 -2.18 0.43 -4.82
CA ALA A 15 -0.91 0.71 -4.16
C ALA A 15 0.08 -0.47 -4.25
N VAL A 16 -0.40 -1.71 -4.13
CA VAL A 16 0.44 -2.90 -4.31
C VAL A 16 0.88 -3.07 -5.77
N ARG A 17 0.01 -2.84 -6.74
CA ARG A 17 0.33 -2.86 -8.18
C ARG A 17 1.41 -1.85 -8.56
N GLN A 18 1.37 -0.66 -7.97
CA GLN A 18 2.44 0.33 -8.15
C GLN A 18 3.81 -0.20 -7.67
N ILE A 19 3.83 -1.00 -6.60
CA ILE A 19 5.05 -1.60 -6.07
C ILE A 19 5.50 -2.82 -6.90
N THR A 20 4.57 -3.68 -7.30
CA THR A 20 4.89 -4.98 -7.93
C THR A 20 4.95 -4.92 -9.45
N GLU A 21 4.00 -4.25 -10.11
CA GLU A 21 3.92 -4.18 -11.57
C GLU A 21 4.76 -3.03 -12.12
N ARG A 22 4.70 -1.85 -11.46
CA ARG A 22 5.49 -0.69 -11.87
C ARG A 22 6.89 -0.64 -11.25
N GLY A 23 7.15 -1.48 -10.25
CA GLY A 23 8.44 -1.57 -9.58
C GLY A 23 8.80 -0.36 -8.70
N TYR A 24 7.82 0.46 -8.30
CA TYR A 24 8.12 1.63 -7.48
C TYR A 24 8.56 1.22 -6.05
N PRO A 25 9.54 1.94 -5.47
CA PRO A 25 9.93 1.71 -4.09
C PRO A 25 8.77 1.95 -3.12
N VAL A 26 8.63 1.09 -2.11
CA VAL A 26 7.60 1.23 -1.05
C VAL A 26 7.67 2.60 -0.39
N ALA A 27 8.87 3.16 -0.21
CA ALA A 27 9.07 4.48 0.36
C ALA A 27 8.47 5.61 -0.50
N GLU A 28 8.65 5.54 -1.82
CA GLU A 28 8.10 6.53 -2.75
C GLU A 28 6.56 6.45 -2.79
N VAL A 29 6.02 5.24 -2.86
CA VAL A 29 4.56 5.01 -2.85
C VAL A 29 3.95 5.47 -1.53
N SER A 30 4.63 5.22 -0.40
CA SER A 30 4.22 5.70 0.93
C SER A 30 4.11 7.21 0.99
N GLN A 31 5.13 7.93 0.51
CA GLN A 31 5.14 9.39 0.49
C GLN A 31 4.07 9.95 -0.45
N ARG A 32 3.91 9.37 -1.64
CA ARG A 32 2.91 9.82 -2.63
C ARG A 32 1.48 9.62 -2.15
N LEU A 33 1.18 8.48 -1.54
CA LEU A 33 -0.18 8.11 -1.11
C LEU A 33 -0.50 8.58 0.32
N GLY A 34 0.48 9.11 1.06
CA GLY A 34 0.30 9.52 2.46
C GLY A 34 -0.02 8.35 3.40
N VAL A 35 0.43 7.15 3.06
CA VAL A 35 0.18 5.93 3.84
C VAL A 35 1.48 5.44 4.47
N SER A 36 1.38 4.73 5.60
CA SER A 36 2.58 4.18 6.23
C SER A 36 3.20 3.08 5.36
N GLN A 37 4.54 3.03 5.29
CA GLN A 37 5.26 1.95 4.64
C GLN A 37 4.88 0.58 5.23
N HIS A 38 4.64 0.52 6.55
CA HIS A 38 4.18 -0.70 7.22
C HIS A 38 2.87 -1.22 6.62
N SER A 39 1.89 -0.34 6.40
CA SER A 39 0.63 -0.71 5.75
C SER A 39 0.84 -1.24 4.34
N LEU A 40 1.75 -0.63 3.56
CA LEU A 40 2.08 -1.10 2.21
C LEU A 40 2.74 -2.48 2.21
N TYR A 41 3.64 -2.77 3.16
CA TYR A 41 4.21 -4.11 3.30
C TYR A 41 3.15 -5.15 3.67
N GLU A 42 2.23 -4.82 4.57
CA GLU A 42 1.12 -5.72 4.95
C GLU A 42 0.16 -5.96 3.77
N TRP A 43 -0.16 -4.92 2.99
CA TRP A 43 -0.98 -5.08 1.78
C TRP A 43 -0.23 -5.86 0.72
N LYS A 44 1.07 -5.63 0.53
CA LYS A 44 1.89 -6.42 -0.38
C LYS A 44 1.85 -7.89 0.02
N LYS A 45 2.00 -8.25 1.29
CA LYS A 45 1.86 -9.66 1.74
C LYS A 45 0.45 -10.21 1.49
N LYS A 46 -0.59 -9.40 1.67
CA LYS A 46 -1.99 -9.83 1.52
C LYS A 46 -2.44 -9.98 0.06
N PHE A 47 -1.89 -9.16 -0.84
CA PHE A 47 -2.33 -9.05 -2.24
C PHE A 47 -1.28 -9.46 -3.26
N ALA A 48 -0.03 -9.74 -2.85
CA ALA A 48 0.93 -10.44 -3.71
C ALA A 48 0.45 -11.88 -3.88
N ALA A 49 -0.22 -12.12 -5.01
CA ALA A 49 -0.43 -13.43 -5.58
C ALA A 49 0.77 -13.80 -6.45
#